data_AF-A0AA35W206-F1
#
_entry.id   AF-A0AA35W206-F1
#
_cell.length_a   1.000
_cell.length_b   1.000
_cell.length_c   1.000
_cell.angle_alpha   90.00
_cell.angle_beta   90.00
_cell.angle_gamma   90.00
#
_symmetry.space_group_name_H-M   'P 1'
#
loop_
_entity.id
_entity.type
_entity.pdbx_description
1 polymer ?
#
loop_
_entity_poly.entity_id
_entity_poly.type
_entity_poly.pdbx_seq_one_letter_code
_entity_poly.pdbx_strand_id
1 'polypeptide(L)'
;MDEATCRSATTLLNYNKRQLQDVSCLESSDENSCGCILELHLCFNYISDVPEATLALYSRLTYLSLACNNLTSIPPSLSISCPQLKTLRAPNNRISSLQNLEGLESLEYLDLRYNRISCLDNLLSLTRLKELSVSDNMIQSVCWPQVPCLPTLTFLGIYGNQLTDFENTVHHLRQKAGNLKRLNIGCNRFCADRQLSLQSALLAMKHLSSVQTGKLFLRLGQLFSSPLEKSRDSGEILEGELDIICGDFARGQDDWRLRTVAKMLLKLKLYFPLLESVDENALPRS
;
A
#
# COMPACT_ATOMS: atom_id res chain seq x y z
N MET A 1 30.87 -28.88 -21.98
CA MET A 1 30.92 -29.48 -20.64
C MET A 1 31.59 -28.46 -19.76
N ASP A 2 30.79 -27.65 -19.09
CA ASP A 2 31.23 -26.90 -17.92
C ASP A 2 30.28 -27.29 -16.81
N GLU A 3 30.88 -27.84 -15.76
CA GLU A 3 30.23 -28.44 -14.60
C GLU A 3 29.33 -27.41 -13.91
N ALA A 4 28.05 -27.74 -13.80
CA ALA A 4 27.14 -27.09 -12.86
C ALA A 4 27.63 -27.38 -11.44
N THR A 5 28.51 -26.53 -10.93
CA THR A 5 28.91 -26.55 -9.53
C THR A 5 27.71 -26.20 -8.67
N CYS A 6 27.08 -27.24 -8.13
CA CYS A 6 26.16 -27.24 -7.01
C CYS A 6 26.86 -26.65 -5.78
N ARG A 7 26.83 -25.32 -5.60
CA ARG A 7 27.25 -24.59 -4.39
C ARG A 7 26.54 -23.24 -4.25
N SER A 8 25.24 -23.25 -3.99
CA SER A 8 24.58 -22.17 -3.26
C SER A 8 23.20 -22.62 -2.80
N ALA A 9 22.99 -22.62 -1.48
CA ALA A 9 21.70 -22.73 -0.82
C ALA A 9 20.86 -21.47 -1.08
N THR A 10 20.53 -21.20 -2.35
CA THR A 10 19.86 -19.96 -2.72
C THR A 10 18.37 -20.12 -2.43
N THR A 11 17.91 -19.51 -1.34
CA THR A 11 16.49 -19.39 -1.00
C THR A 11 15.78 -18.30 -1.83
N LEU A 12 16.51 -17.63 -2.71
CA LEU A 12 16.05 -16.51 -3.53
C LEU A 12 16.23 -16.83 -5.01
N LEU A 13 15.18 -16.62 -5.79
CA LEU A 13 15.17 -16.77 -7.23
C LEU A 13 14.78 -15.43 -7.90
N ASN A 14 15.66 -14.92 -8.76
CA ASN A 14 15.51 -13.59 -9.34
C ASN A 14 15.49 -13.63 -10.88
N TYR A 15 14.32 -13.31 -11.42
CA TYR A 15 14.02 -13.20 -12.86
C TYR A 15 13.59 -11.77 -13.22
N ASN A 16 14.06 -10.76 -12.49
CA ASN A 16 13.73 -9.37 -12.80
C ASN A 16 14.28 -8.96 -14.17
N LYS A 17 13.54 -8.10 -14.89
CA LYS A 17 13.98 -7.46 -16.15
C LYS A 17 14.37 -8.46 -17.25
N ARG A 18 13.71 -9.62 -17.29
CA ARG A 18 13.96 -10.70 -18.27
C ARG A 18 13.05 -10.63 -19.48
N GLN A 19 12.17 -9.63 -19.56
CA GLN A 19 11.18 -9.47 -20.64
C GLN A 19 10.24 -10.68 -20.77
N LEU A 20 10.01 -11.39 -19.66
CA LEU A 20 9.15 -12.58 -19.65
C LEU A 20 7.70 -12.21 -19.92
N GLN A 21 7.04 -12.94 -20.82
CA GLN A 21 5.60 -12.82 -21.04
C GLN A 21 4.82 -13.87 -20.24
N ASP A 22 5.46 -14.99 -19.92
CA ASP A 22 4.95 -16.06 -19.09
C ASP A 22 6.05 -16.55 -18.11
N VAL A 23 5.67 -17.45 -17.21
CA VAL A 23 6.56 -18.03 -16.20
C VAL A 23 6.98 -19.47 -16.53
N SER A 24 6.79 -19.94 -17.77
CA SER A 24 7.13 -21.32 -18.17
C SER A 24 8.60 -21.66 -17.97
N CYS A 25 9.49 -20.67 -18.07
CA CYS A 25 10.92 -20.85 -17.81
C CYS A 25 11.23 -21.34 -16.38
N LEU A 26 10.35 -21.03 -15.42
CA LEU A 26 10.47 -21.42 -14.02
C LEU A 26 10.24 -22.92 -13.80
N GLU A 27 9.58 -23.61 -14.74
CA GLU A 27 9.27 -25.05 -14.65
C GLU A 27 10.49 -25.92 -15.00
N SER A 28 11.49 -25.35 -15.66
CA SER A 28 12.67 -26.06 -16.16
C SER A 28 13.87 -26.07 -15.20
N SER A 29 13.82 -25.29 -14.13
CA SER A 29 14.88 -25.25 -13.12
C SER A 29 14.71 -26.40 -12.12
N ASP A 30 15.59 -27.40 -12.19
CA ASP A 30 15.75 -28.55 -11.29
C ASP A 30 14.67 -28.65 -10.21
N GLU A 31 13.69 -29.55 -10.35
CA GLU A 31 12.55 -29.71 -9.43
C GLU A 31 12.97 -29.81 -7.94
N ASN A 32 14.18 -30.31 -7.67
CA ASN A 32 14.77 -30.38 -6.33
C ASN A 32 15.19 -29.02 -5.74
N SER A 33 15.43 -28.01 -6.58
CA SER A 33 15.83 -26.65 -6.18
C SER A 33 14.61 -25.77 -5.85
N CYS A 34 13.47 -25.99 -6.50
CA CYS A 34 12.24 -25.22 -6.29
C CYS A 34 11.68 -25.37 -4.87
N GLY A 35 11.81 -26.56 -4.28
CA GLY A 35 11.39 -26.85 -2.89
C GLY A 35 12.21 -26.16 -1.79
N CYS A 36 13.26 -25.40 -2.13
CA CYS A 36 14.06 -24.62 -1.18
C CYS A 36 13.87 -23.11 -1.33
N ILE A 37 13.15 -22.65 -2.35
CA ILE A 37 12.98 -21.24 -2.65
C ILE A 37 11.93 -20.64 -1.72
N LEU A 38 12.33 -19.56 -1.04
CA LEU A 38 11.53 -18.76 -0.12
C LEU A 38 11.17 -17.40 -0.72
N GLU A 39 11.94 -16.91 -1.69
CA GLU A 39 11.77 -15.58 -2.28
C GLU A 39 11.83 -15.65 -3.81
N LEU A 40 10.81 -15.11 -4.48
CA LEU A 40 10.70 -15.08 -5.94
C LEU A 40 10.48 -13.65 -6.43
N HIS A 41 11.43 -13.17 -7.23
CA HIS A 41 11.40 -11.84 -7.81
C HIS A 41 11.21 -11.92 -9.32
N LEU A 42 10.09 -11.38 -9.80
CA LEU A 42 9.66 -11.35 -11.19
C LEU A 42 9.38 -9.91 -11.68
N CYS A 43 10.03 -8.93 -11.06
CA CYS A 43 9.80 -7.51 -11.31
C CYS A 43 10.20 -7.10 -12.73
N PHE A 44 9.52 -6.11 -13.31
CA PHE A 44 9.85 -5.52 -14.61
C PHE A 44 9.87 -6.57 -15.73
N ASN A 45 8.81 -7.36 -15.81
CA ASN A 45 8.56 -8.26 -16.93
C ASN A 45 7.23 -7.84 -17.60
N TYR A 46 6.71 -8.69 -18.49
CA TYR A 46 5.46 -8.49 -19.20
C TYR A 46 4.43 -9.56 -18.83
N ILE A 47 4.58 -10.18 -17.66
CA ILE A 47 3.77 -11.32 -17.21
C ILE A 47 2.32 -10.86 -17.05
N SER A 48 1.39 -11.55 -17.73
CA SER A 48 -0.05 -11.31 -17.62
C SER A 48 -0.76 -12.30 -16.73
N ASP A 49 -0.19 -13.50 -16.55
CA ASP A 49 -0.76 -14.56 -15.72
C ASP A 49 0.35 -15.43 -15.13
N VAL A 50 0.07 -16.05 -13.97
CA VAL A 50 0.97 -16.98 -13.29
C VAL A 50 0.19 -18.28 -13.06
N PRO A 51 0.44 -19.33 -13.87
CA PRO A 51 -0.30 -20.59 -13.77
C PRO A 51 -0.13 -21.27 -12.43
N GLU A 52 -1.17 -21.98 -12.00
CA GLU A 52 -1.17 -22.79 -10.78
C GLU A 52 -0.05 -23.83 -10.78
N ALA A 53 0.20 -24.48 -11.90
CA ALA A 53 1.25 -25.49 -12.05
C ALA A 53 2.63 -24.93 -11.66
N THR A 54 2.94 -23.71 -12.10
CA THR A 54 4.20 -23.04 -11.77
C THR A 54 4.25 -22.65 -10.29
N LEU A 55 3.16 -22.10 -9.73
CA LEU A 55 3.11 -21.71 -8.31
C LEU A 55 3.24 -22.91 -7.37
N ALA A 56 2.69 -24.07 -7.75
CA ALA A 56 2.75 -25.30 -6.96
C ALA A 56 4.19 -25.80 -6.72
N LEU A 57 5.13 -25.44 -7.61
CA LEU A 57 6.56 -25.74 -7.44
C LEU A 57 7.19 -24.96 -6.27
N TYR A 58 6.59 -23.82 -5.87
CA TYR A 58 7.12 -22.89 -4.88
C TYR A 58 6.28 -22.89 -3.59
N SER A 59 6.00 -24.08 -3.05
CA SER A 59 5.10 -24.24 -1.89
C SER A 59 5.58 -23.62 -0.57
N ARG A 60 6.88 -23.35 -0.45
CA ARG A 60 7.51 -22.72 0.71
C ARG A 60 7.75 -21.21 0.55
N LEU A 61 7.22 -20.63 -0.53
CA LEU A 61 7.43 -19.23 -0.82
C LEU A 61 6.87 -18.34 0.29
N THR A 62 7.73 -17.47 0.82
CA THR A 62 7.39 -16.47 1.84
C THR A 62 7.34 -15.06 1.27
N TYR A 63 8.01 -14.81 0.14
CA TYR A 63 8.07 -13.53 -0.53
C TYR A 63 7.86 -13.68 -2.04
N LEU A 64 6.90 -12.94 -2.58
CA LEU A 64 6.62 -12.88 -4.01
C LEU A 64 6.55 -11.42 -4.47
N SER A 65 7.39 -11.07 -5.44
CA SER A 65 7.35 -9.75 -6.09
C SER A 65 7.08 -9.87 -7.58
N LEU A 66 5.94 -9.34 -8.00
CA LEU A 66 5.42 -9.24 -9.36
C LEU A 66 5.31 -7.77 -9.81
N ALA A 67 6.11 -6.88 -9.22
CA ALA A 67 6.10 -5.45 -9.52
C ALA A 67 6.34 -5.15 -11.01
N CYS A 68 5.69 -4.13 -11.58
CA CYS A 68 5.89 -3.71 -12.97
C CYS A 68 5.68 -4.86 -13.98
N ASN A 69 4.48 -5.44 -13.98
CA ASN A 69 4.03 -6.47 -14.92
C ASN A 69 2.67 -6.06 -15.55
N ASN A 70 2.00 -6.99 -16.23
CA ASN A 70 0.71 -6.76 -16.89
C ASN A 70 -0.44 -7.53 -16.22
N LEU A 71 -0.33 -7.89 -14.94
CA LEU A 71 -1.34 -8.67 -14.23
C LEU A 71 -2.66 -7.90 -14.13
N THR A 72 -3.77 -8.58 -14.40
CA THR A 72 -5.14 -8.03 -14.26
C THR A 72 -5.84 -8.50 -12.98
N SER A 73 -5.33 -9.56 -12.36
CA SER A 73 -5.85 -10.13 -11.13
C SER A 73 -4.71 -10.83 -10.36
N ILE A 74 -4.93 -11.07 -9.07
CA ILE A 74 -4.06 -11.93 -8.28
C ILE A 74 -4.35 -13.39 -8.70
N PRO A 75 -3.33 -14.26 -8.84
CA PRO A 75 -3.54 -15.65 -9.23
C PRO A 75 -4.50 -16.39 -8.27
N PRO A 76 -5.59 -17.02 -8.76
CA PRO A 76 -6.59 -17.68 -7.93
C PRO A 76 -6.04 -18.74 -6.97
N SER A 77 -5.03 -19.49 -7.42
CA SER A 77 -4.44 -20.59 -6.66
C SER A 77 -3.36 -20.14 -5.67
N LEU A 78 -3.07 -18.84 -5.56
CA LEU A 78 -1.92 -18.35 -4.78
C LEU A 78 -2.00 -18.78 -3.30
N SER A 79 -3.18 -18.80 -2.70
CA SER A 79 -3.37 -19.22 -1.31
C SER A 79 -3.19 -20.72 -1.10
N ILE A 80 -3.53 -21.53 -2.10
CA ILE A 80 -3.39 -22.99 -2.06
C ILE A 80 -1.94 -23.39 -2.35
N SER A 81 -1.33 -22.78 -3.37
CA SER A 81 0.01 -23.09 -3.81
C SER A 81 1.08 -22.54 -2.85
N CYS A 82 0.89 -21.34 -2.28
CA CYS A 82 1.89 -20.68 -1.43
C CYS A 82 1.29 -20.29 -0.05
N PRO A 83 0.89 -21.25 0.79
CA PRO A 83 0.18 -20.97 2.06
C PRO A 83 1.05 -20.27 3.11
N GLN A 84 2.38 -20.28 2.93
CA GLN A 84 3.35 -19.63 3.82
C GLN A 84 3.71 -18.20 3.38
N LEU A 85 3.05 -17.66 2.36
CA LEU A 85 3.36 -16.35 1.81
C LEU A 85 3.12 -15.26 2.85
N LYS A 86 4.18 -14.50 3.16
CA LYS A 86 4.16 -13.38 4.12
C LYS A 86 4.17 -12.03 3.43
N THR A 87 4.81 -11.93 2.27
CA THR A 87 4.92 -10.68 1.52
C THR A 87 4.50 -10.89 0.07
N LEU A 88 3.52 -10.10 -0.37
CA LEU A 88 3.11 -10.01 -1.77
C LEU A 88 3.26 -8.57 -2.26
N ARG A 89 4.08 -8.38 -3.28
CA ARG A 89 4.24 -7.08 -3.96
C ARG A 89 3.82 -7.21 -5.41
N ALA A 90 2.78 -6.51 -5.83
CA ALA A 90 2.43 -6.37 -7.24
C ALA A 90 2.12 -4.91 -7.63
N PRO A 91 2.95 -3.92 -7.23
CA PRO A 91 2.71 -2.55 -7.64
C PRO A 91 2.94 -2.37 -9.15
N ASN A 92 2.31 -1.35 -9.74
CA ASN A 92 2.42 -1.02 -11.16
C ASN A 92 2.01 -2.19 -12.07
N ASN A 93 0.78 -2.66 -11.85
CA ASN A 93 0.10 -3.67 -12.66
C ASN A 93 -1.27 -3.10 -13.14
N ARG A 94 -2.19 -3.97 -13.58
CA ARG A 94 -3.53 -3.60 -14.02
C ARG A 94 -4.62 -4.28 -13.18
N ILE A 95 -4.29 -4.63 -11.94
CA ILE A 95 -5.18 -5.36 -11.03
C ILE A 95 -6.38 -4.48 -10.69
N SER A 96 -7.60 -4.98 -10.92
CA SER A 96 -8.83 -4.21 -10.73
C SER A 96 -9.65 -4.61 -9.49
N SER A 97 -9.35 -5.74 -8.87
CA SER A 97 -10.05 -6.23 -7.67
C SER A 97 -9.09 -6.91 -6.70
N LEU A 98 -9.53 -7.05 -5.45
CA LEU A 98 -8.81 -7.73 -4.36
C LEU A 98 -9.24 -9.21 -4.20
N GLN A 99 -9.88 -9.77 -5.24
CA GLN A 99 -10.23 -11.19 -5.27
C GLN A 99 -8.99 -12.06 -5.23
N ASN A 100 -9.14 -13.31 -4.79
CA ASN A 100 -8.09 -14.32 -4.69
C ASN A 100 -7.06 -14.03 -3.58
N LEU A 101 -7.39 -13.14 -2.65
CA LEU A 101 -6.66 -12.98 -1.38
C LEU A 101 -7.24 -13.88 -0.27
N GLU A 102 -8.37 -14.55 -0.53
CA GLU A 102 -8.95 -15.51 0.42
C GLU A 102 -7.95 -16.64 0.72
N GLY A 103 -7.76 -16.95 2.01
CA GLY A 103 -6.86 -18.01 2.46
C GLY A 103 -5.39 -17.63 2.61
N LEU A 104 -4.97 -16.41 2.25
CA LEU A 104 -3.60 -15.90 2.54
C LEU A 104 -3.43 -15.47 4.01
N GLU A 105 -3.72 -16.39 4.94
CA GLU A 105 -3.74 -16.11 6.38
C GLU A 105 -2.36 -15.77 6.97
N SER A 106 -1.29 -16.20 6.30
CA SER A 106 0.11 -15.90 6.67
C SER A 106 0.58 -14.52 6.21
N LEU A 107 -0.20 -13.81 5.38
CA LEU A 107 0.23 -12.56 4.75
C LEU A 107 0.37 -11.44 5.78
N GLU A 108 1.55 -10.83 5.82
CA GLU A 108 1.91 -9.74 6.73
C GLU A 108 2.05 -8.41 5.98
N TYR A 109 2.47 -8.44 4.71
CA TYR A 109 2.73 -7.25 3.89
C TYR A 109 2.11 -7.39 2.49
N LEU A 110 1.26 -6.44 2.11
CA LEU A 110 0.63 -6.39 0.79
C LEU A 110 0.83 -5.01 0.13
N ASP A 111 1.52 -5.00 -1.00
CA ASP A 111 1.76 -3.80 -1.82
C ASP A 111 1.11 -3.95 -3.20
N LEU A 112 0.04 -3.19 -3.44
CA LEU A 112 -0.74 -3.13 -4.67
C LEU A 112 -0.83 -1.71 -5.22
N ARG A 113 0.16 -0.85 -4.93
CA ARG A 113 0.18 0.53 -5.43
C ARG A 113 0.15 0.60 -6.96
N TYR A 114 -0.33 1.71 -7.52
CA TYR A 114 -0.34 1.92 -8.98
C TYR A 114 -1.05 0.77 -9.72
N ASN A 115 -2.28 0.47 -9.30
CA ASN A 115 -3.15 -0.51 -9.92
C ASN A 115 -4.49 0.16 -10.30
N ARG A 116 -5.54 -0.64 -10.52
CA ARG A 116 -6.86 -0.18 -10.97
C ARG A 116 -7.97 -0.59 -10.00
N ILE A 117 -7.63 -0.81 -8.73
CA ILE A 117 -8.56 -1.30 -7.70
C ILE A 117 -9.60 -0.22 -7.42
N SER A 118 -10.89 -0.57 -7.50
CA SER A 118 -12.00 0.39 -7.30
C SER A 118 -12.68 0.29 -5.94
N CYS A 119 -12.49 -0.82 -5.22
CA CYS A 119 -13.12 -1.10 -3.93
C CYS A 119 -12.12 -1.79 -3.00
N LEU A 120 -12.14 -1.44 -1.72
CA LEU A 120 -11.35 -2.09 -0.68
C LEU A 120 -12.19 -3.20 -0.02
N ASP A 121 -12.30 -4.36 -0.68
CA ASP A 121 -13.04 -5.56 -0.24
C ASP A 121 -12.12 -6.80 -0.12
N ASN A 122 -12.68 -7.95 0.27
CA ASN A 122 -11.98 -9.26 0.29
C ASN A 122 -10.71 -9.35 1.16
N LEU A 123 -10.61 -8.55 2.21
CA LEU A 123 -9.46 -8.57 3.15
C LEU A 123 -9.73 -9.39 4.43
N LEU A 124 -10.88 -10.07 4.53
CA LEU A 124 -11.36 -10.75 5.76
C LEU A 124 -10.46 -11.89 6.24
N SER A 125 -9.81 -12.58 5.32
CA SER A 125 -8.88 -13.67 5.60
C SER A 125 -7.52 -13.18 6.12
N LEU A 126 -7.16 -11.91 5.89
CA LEU A 126 -5.81 -11.38 6.10
C LEU A 126 -5.57 -10.97 7.56
N THR A 127 -5.84 -11.89 8.49
CA THR A 127 -5.84 -11.63 9.93
C THR A 127 -4.46 -11.26 10.50
N ARG A 128 -3.38 -11.61 9.80
CA ARG A 128 -1.98 -11.30 10.15
C ARG A 128 -1.40 -10.08 9.41
N LEU A 129 -2.19 -9.42 8.57
CA LEU A 129 -1.72 -8.30 7.76
C LEU A 129 -1.35 -7.10 8.63
N LYS A 130 -0.07 -6.73 8.60
CA LYS A 130 0.50 -5.60 9.35
C LYS A 130 0.53 -4.34 8.51
N GLU A 131 0.79 -4.48 7.21
CA GLU A 131 0.92 -3.34 6.30
C GLU A 131 0.19 -3.60 4.99
N LEU A 132 -0.66 -2.62 4.61
CA LEU A 132 -1.39 -2.62 3.35
C LEU A 132 -1.13 -1.31 2.61
N SER A 133 -0.69 -1.41 1.36
CA SER A 133 -0.51 -0.27 0.47
C SER A 133 -1.29 -0.46 -0.82
N VAL A 134 -2.31 0.38 -1.01
CA VAL A 134 -3.17 0.46 -2.20
C VAL A 134 -3.23 1.90 -2.73
N SER A 135 -2.15 2.67 -2.50
CA SER A 135 -2.03 4.03 -3.03
C SER A 135 -2.08 4.06 -4.55
N ASP A 136 -2.53 5.18 -5.12
CA ASP A 136 -2.60 5.40 -6.57
C ASP A 136 -3.42 4.30 -7.27
N ASN A 137 -4.63 4.11 -6.76
CA ASN A 137 -5.65 3.23 -7.30
C ASN A 137 -6.92 4.04 -7.61
N MET A 138 -8.04 3.37 -7.86
CA MET A 138 -9.32 4.00 -8.18
C MET A 138 -10.36 3.80 -7.07
N ILE A 139 -9.93 3.64 -5.81
CA ILE A 139 -10.82 3.27 -4.70
C ILE A 139 -11.78 4.42 -4.40
N GLN A 140 -13.08 4.18 -4.58
CA GLN A 140 -14.13 5.18 -4.33
C GLN A 140 -14.76 5.03 -2.95
N SER A 141 -14.76 3.82 -2.40
CA SER A 141 -15.35 3.51 -1.10
C SER A 141 -14.61 2.37 -0.40
N VAL A 142 -14.66 2.41 0.92
CA VAL A 142 -14.25 1.30 1.78
C VAL A 142 -15.51 0.51 2.14
N CYS A 143 -15.69 -0.67 1.53
CA CYS A 143 -16.88 -1.50 1.71
C CYS A 143 -16.51 -2.75 2.51
N TRP A 144 -16.55 -2.64 3.84
CA TRP A 144 -16.24 -3.76 4.72
C TRP A 144 -17.51 -4.34 5.35
N PRO A 145 -17.68 -5.67 5.36
CA PRO A 145 -18.79 -6.28 6.08
C PRO A 145 -18.68 -6.05 7.59
N GLN A 146 -19.77 -6.27 8.32
CA GLN A 146 -19.97 -5.91 9.73
C GLN A 146 -18.97 -6.57 10.72
N VAL A 147 -18.15 -7.54 10.31
CA VAL A 147 -17.17 -8.24 11.15
C VAL A 147 -15.80 -7.52 11.17
N PRO A 148 -15.12 -7.35 12.32
CA PRO A 148 -13.73 -6.88 12.38
C PRO A 148 -12.81 -7.78 11.55
N CYS A 149 -11.95 -7.17 10.74
CA CYS A 149 -11.32 -7.84 9.60
C CYS A 149 -9.78 -7.82 9.66
N LEU A 150 -9.18 -6.80 10.29
CA LEU A 150 -7.74 -6.53 10.22
C LEU A 150 -7.17 -6.16 11.60
N PRO A 151 -7.18 -7.09 12.57
CA PRO A 151 -6.80 -6.78 13.95
C PRO A 151 -5.32 -6.45 14.11
N THR A 152 -4.45 -6.87 13.19
CA THR A 152 -3.00 -6.67 13.27
C THR A 152 -2.49 -5.51 12.41
N LEU A 153 -3.36 -4.84 11.65
CA LEU A 153 -2.96 -3.80 10.72
C LEU A 153 -2.47 -2.55 11.45
N THR A 154 -1.23 -2.18 11.15
CA THR A 154 -0.54 -1.02 11.74
C THR A 154 -0.29 0.09 10.72
N PHE A 155 -0.18 -0.24 9.43
CA PHE A 155 0.00 0.71 8.34
C PHE A 155 -1.05 0.51 7.24
N LEU A 156 -1.68 1.61 6.83
CA LEU A 156 -2.58 1.65 5.67
C LEU A 156 -2.22 2.82 4.76
N GLY A 157 -1.84 2.52 3.52
CA GLY A 157 -1.66 3.47 2.44
C GLY A 157 -2.82 3.42 1.45
N ILE A 158 -3.60 4.49 1.38
CA ILE A 158 -4.74 4.72 0.47
C ILE A 158 -4.62 6.10 -0.20
N TYR A 159 -3.39 6.61 -0.34
CA TYR A 159 -3.08 7.87 -1.02
C TYR A 159 -3.54 7.84 -2.48
N GLY A 160 -3.88 8.98 -3.08
CA GLY A 160 -4.05 9.05 -4.54
C GLY A 160 -5.24 8.20 -5.04
N ASN A 161 -6.31 8.10 -4.24
CA ASN A 161 -7.51 7.35 -4.57
C ASN A 161 -8.71 8.30 -4.84
N GLN A 162 -9.92 7.75 -4.95
CA GLN A 162 -11.12 8.48 -5.32
C GLN A 162 -12.14 8.58 -4.17
N LEU A 163 -11.70 8.44 -2.92
CA LEU A 163 -12.59 8.49 -1.75
C LEU A 163 -13.22 9.88 -1.60
N THR A 164 -14.54 9.92 -1.46
CA THR A 164 -15.30 11.19 -1.31
C THR A 164 -15.80 11.42 0.11
N ASP A 165 -16.07 10.35 0.86
CA ASP A 165 -16.63 10.40 2.20
C ASP A 165 -15.58 10.05 3.26
N PHE A 166 -14.99 11.09 3.83
CA PHE A 166 -14.00 10.95 4.88
C PHE A 166 -14.59 10.37 6.17
N GLU A 167 -15.82 10.77 6.54
CA GLU A 167 -16.40 10.39 7.83
C GLU A 167 -16.72 8.91 7.85
N ASN A 168 -17.37 8.42 6.79
CA ASN A 168 -17.64 7.00 6.63
C ASN A 168 -16.32 6.22 6.52
N THR A 169 -15.33 6.71 5.77
CA THR A 169 -14.03 6.03 5.67
C THR A 169 -13.40 5.84 7.04
N VAL A 170 -13.21 6.92 7.81
CA VAL A 170 -12.57 6.85 9.13
C VAL A 170 -13.37 6.01 10.12
N HIS A 171 -14.70 6.07 10.08
CA HIS A 171 -15.56 5.22 10.91
C HIS A 171 -15.34 3.73 10.62
N HIS A 172 -15.30 3.33 9.34
CA HIS A 172 -14.98 1.95 8.96
C HIS A 172 -13.55 1.57 9.38
N LEU A 173 -12.55 2.42 9.12
CA LEU A 173 -11.16 2.23 9.57
C LEU A 173 -11.08 1.96 11.07
N ARG A 174 -11.79 2.75 11.89
CA ARG A 174 -11.80 2.58 13.36
C ARG A 174 -12.35 1.21 13.76
N GLN A 175 -13.44 0.79 13.14
CA GLN A 175 -14.11 -0.46 13.50
C GLN A 175 -13.31 -1.71 13.09
N LYS A 176 -12.55 -1.66 11.99
CA LYS A 176 -11.88 -2.85 11.43
C LYS A 176 -10.38 -2.90 11.62
N ALA A 177 -9.73 -1.75 11.73
CA ALA A 177 -8.27 -1.59 11.87
C ALA A 177 -7.97 -0.68 13.08
N GLY A 178 -8.51 -1.03 14.25
CA GLY A 178 -8.37 -0.21 15.47
C GLY A 178 -6.94 -0.03 15.98
N ASN A 179 -6.00 -0.87 15.54
CA ASN A 179 -4.59 -0.85 15.93
C ASN A 179 -3.70 -0.04 14.95
N LEU A 180 -4.31 0.74 14.06
CA LEU A 180 -3.59 1.51 13.06
C LEU A 180 -2.69 2.56 13.73
N LYS A 181 -1.39 2.48 13.43
CA LYS A 181 -0.35 3.40 13.90
C LYS A 181 0.03 4.43 12.85
N ARG A 182 -0.16 4.09 11.57
CA ARG A 182 0.22 4.90 10.42
C ARG A 182 -0.88 4.86 9.36
N LEU A 183 -1.32 6.03 8.91
CA LEU A 183 -2.35 6.17 7.87
C LEU A 183 -1.91 7.21 6.84
N ASN A 184 -1.79 6.77 5.59
CA ASN A 184 -1.63 7.67 4.45
C ASN A 184 -2.95 7.71 3.65
N ILE A 185 -3.69 8.81 3.78
CA ILE A 185 -5.00 9.04 3.14
C ILE A 185 -5.02 10.29 2.25
N GLY A 186 -3.86 10.87 1.97
CA GLY A 186 -3.71 12.07 1.15
C GLY A 186 -4.25 11.91 -0.29
N CYS A 187 -4.39 13.02 -1.00
CA CYS A 187 -4.78 13.03 -2.43
C CYS A 187 -6.00 12.17 -2.77
N ASN A 188 -7.08 12.32 -1.99
CA ASN A 188 -8.39 11.74 -2.26
C ASN A 188 -9.39 12.83 -2.69
N ARG A 189 -10.61 12.44 -3.07
CA ARG A 189 -11.66 13.36 -3.57
C ARG A 189 -12.63 13.81 -2.47
N PHE A 190 -12.13 14.00 -1.24
CA PHE A 190 -12.98 14.37 -0.12
C PHE A 190 -13.68 15.71 -0.34
N CYS A 191 -14.99 15.73 -0.09
CA CYS A 191 -15.80 16.93 -0.26
C CYS A 191 -15.40 18.04 0.73
N ALA A 192 -15.46 19.28 0.25
CA ALA A 192 -15.25 20.49 1.04
C ALA A 192 -16.24 20.57 2.22
N ASP A 193 -15.73 20.73 3.43
CA ASP A 193 -16.57 21.14 4.56
C ASP A 193 -16.66 22.66 4.62
N ARG A 194 -17.87 23.20 4.44
CA ARG A 194 -18.16 24.65 4.51
C ARG A 194 -18.65 25.11 5.88
N GLN A 195 -18.88 24.20 6.83
CA GLN A 195 -19.49 24.51 8.12
C GLN A 195 -18.47 24.92 9.19
N LEU A 196 -17.22 24.49 9.09
CA LEU A 196 -16.19 24.92 10.04
C LEU A 196 -15.79 26.37 9.73
N SER A 197 -15.59 27.20 10.77
CA SER A 197 -14.97 28.52 10.60
C SER A 197 -13.44 28.40 10.52
N LEU A 198 -12.76 29.31 9.80
CA LEU A 198 -11.29 29.34 9.74
C LEU A 198 -10.70 29.47 11.15
N GLN A 199 -11.31 30.31 11.99
CA GLN A 199 -10.82 30.57 13.34
C GLN A 199 -10.90 29.32 14.22
N SER A 200 -11.98 28.55 14.13
CA SER A 200 -12.13 27.26 14.80
C SER A 200 -11.15 26.22 14.26
N ALA A 201 -10.91 26.20 12.93
CA ALA A 201 -9.91 25.34 12.30
C ALA A 201 -8.50 25.65 12.85
N LEU A 202 -8.10 26.92 12.84
CA LEU A 202 -6.81 27.39 13.34
C LEU A 202 -6.64 27.12 14.83
N LEU A 203 -7.70 27.34 15.64
CA LEU A 203 -7.67 27.07 17.07
C LEU A 203 -7.55 25.57 17.36
N ALA A 204 -8.32 24.75 16.67
CA ALA A 204 -8.25 23.31 16.81
C ALA A 204 -6.88 22.77 16.37
N MET A 205 -6.29 23.33 15.30
CA MET A 205 -4.91 23.05 14.90
C MET A 205 -3.88 23.49 15.94
N LYS A 206 -4.10 24.60 16.66
CA LYS A 206 -3.25 25.00 17.79
C LYS A 206 -3.35 24.01 18.96
N HIS A 207 -4.53 23.49 19.28
CA HIS A 207 -4.70 22.48 20.34
C HIS A 207 -4.15 21.09 19.98
N LEU A 208 -3.85 20.85 18.70
CA LEU A 208 -3.15 19.64 18.27
C LEU A 208 -1.66 19.62 18.64
N SER A 209 -1.10 20.71 19.21
CA SER A 209 0.31 20.93 19.55
C SER A 209 0.89 20.02 20.66
N SER A 210 0.81 18.71 20.51
CA SER A 210 1.93 17.86 20.94
C SER A 210 3.08 18.07 19.95
N VAL A 211 4.33 17.93 20.40
CA VAL A 211 5.56 18.14 19.61
C VAL A 211 5.54 17.38 18.27
N GLN A 212 4.82 16.25 18.21
CA GLN A 212 4.65 15.41 17.02
C GLN A 212 3.77 16.06 15.95
N THR A 213 2.63 16.66 16.31
CA THR A 213 1.78 17.40 15.36
C THR A 213 2.38 18.76 14.97
N GLY A 214 3.28 19.30 15.79
CA GLY A 214 4.06 20.51 15.46
C GLY A 214 5.12 20.31 14.37
N LYS A 215 5.70 19.10 14.24
CA LYS A 215 6.61 18.76 13.13
C LYS A 215 5.86 18.61 11.80
N LEU A 216 4.70 17.96 11.83
CA LEU A 216 3.70 17.94 10.74
C LEU A 216 3.37 19.36 10.24
N PHE A 217 3.27 20.32 11.15
CA PHE A 217 2.98 21.73 10.86
C PHE A 217 4.15 22.50 10.23
N LEU A 218 5.38 22.33 10.73
CA LEU A 218 6.58 22.99 10.17
C LEU A 218 6.83 22.57 8.71
N ARG A 219 6.53 21.31 8.37
CA ARG A 219 6.66 20.75 7.01
C ARG A 219 5.53 21.19 6.07
N LEU A 220 4.29 21.28 6.58
CA LEU A 220 3.17 21.89 5.84
C LEU A 220 3.44 23.37 5.52
N GLY A 221 4.02 24.13 6.46
CA GLY A 221 4.35 25.54 6.29
C GLY A 221 5.41 25.85 5.23
N GLN A 222 6.36 24.95 4.99
CA GLN A 222 7.49 25.14 4.05
C GLN A 222 7.14 24.87 2.59
N LEU A 223 6.06 24.11 2.32
CA LEU A 223 5.55 23.84 0.96
C LEU A 223 4.79 25.03 0.34
N PHE A 224 4.62 26.14 1.06
CA PHE A 224 3.91 27.33 0.59
C PHE A 224 4.80 28.36 -0.14
N SER A 225 5.99 27.95 -0.61
CA SER A 225 6.90 28.81 -1.38
C SER A 225 7.39 28.15 -2.69
N SER A 226 6.68 28.48 -3.78
CA SER A 226 7.12 28.48 -5.20
C SER A 226 7.02 27.17 -6.03
N PRO A 227 6.94 27.28 -7.37
CA PRO A 227 6.33 26.28 -8.26
C PRO A 227 7.37 25.37 -8.94
N LEU A 228 7.03 24.10 -9.16
CA LEU A 228 7.80 23.22 -10.04
C LEU A 228 6.91 22.58 -11.11
N GLU A 229 7.03 23.13 -12.32
CA GLU A 229 6.92 22.36 -13.55
C GLU A 229 8.09 21.36 -13.66
N LYS A 230 7.81 20.21 -14.28
CA LYS A 230 8.71 19.25 -14.94
C LYS A 230 9.72 18.48 -14.07
N SER A 231 9.49 17.18 -13.94
CA SER A 231 10.33 16.18 -14.63
C SER A 231 9.64 14.81 -14.70
N ARG A 232 9.50 14.31 -15.93
CA ARG A 232 9.48 12.87 -16.23
C ARG A 232 10.94 12.39 -16.16
N ASP A 233 11.10 11.10 -15.87
CA ASP A 233 12.29 10.26 -16.09
C ASP A 233 13.50 10.46 -15.18
N SER A 234 13.50 9.75 -14.04
CA SER A 234 14.62 8.93 -13.57
C SER A 234 14.18 8.12 -12.36
N GLY A 235 14.56 6.83 -12.31
CA GLY A 235 14.16 5.85 -11.29
C GLY A 235 14.71 6.09 -9.89
N GLU A 236 14.32 7.19 -9.27
CA GLU A 236 14.29 7.42 -7.83
C GLU A 236 12.90 7.97 -7.53
N ILE A 237 11.99 7.10 -7.11
CA ILE A 237 10.80 7.57 -6.41
C ILE A 237 11.37 8.15 -5.11
N LEU A 238 11.32 9.48 -4.97
CA LEU A 238 11.49 10.16 -3.70
C LEU A 238 10.40 9.65 -2.75
N GLU A 239 10.59 8.45 -2.19
CA GLU A 239 9.87 7.93 -1.03
C GLU A 239 10.43 8.63 0.21
N GLY A 240 10.22 9.94 0.27
CA GLY A 240 10.19 10.71 1.49
C GLY A 240 8.75 11.17 1.70
N GLU A 241 8.32 11.13 2.95
CA GLU A 241 7.16 11.86 3.46
C GLU A 241 5.76 11.31 3.17
N LEU A 242 5.08 10.91 4.27
CA LEU A 242 3.71 11.28 4.62
C LEU A 242 3.42 10.73 6.05
N ASP A 243 3.49 11.45 7.19
CA ASP A 243 2.95 12.78 7.57
C ASP A 243 1.68 13.13 6.79
N ILE A 244 0.60 13.61 7.40
CA ILE A 244 -0.68 13.82 6.72
C ILE A 244 -0.52 14.92 5.63
N ILE A 245 -0.02 14.57 4.44
CA ILE A 245 0.14 15.43 3.28
C ILE A 245 -1.16 15.31 2.49
N CYS A 246 -2.05 16.25 2.76
CA CYS A 246 -3.10 16.60 1.82
C CYS A 246 -2.45 17.23 0.57
N GLY A 247 -2.05 16.41 -0.39
CA GLY A 247 -1.47 16.90 -1.65
C GLY A 247 -2.51 17.57 -2.56
N ASP A 248 -2.01 18.54 -3.34
CA ASP A 248 -2.63 19.38 -4.37
C ASP A 248 -3.89 20.18 -3.99
N PHE A 249 -3.78 20.96 -2.90
CA PHE A 249 -4.79 21.97 -2.53
C PHE A 249 -4.40 23.42 -2.86
N ALA A 250 -3.29 23.64 -3.58
CA ALA A 250 -2.75 24.98 -3.86
C ALA A 250 -2.93 25.43 -5.33
N ARG A 251 -4.16 25.46 -5.82
CA ARG A 251 -4.58 26.43 -6.86
C ARG A 251 -5.92 27.02 -6.46
N GLY A 252 -5.91 28.24 -5.96
CA GLY A 252 -7.10 29.01 -5.57
C GLY A 252 -7.07 29.43 -4.11
N GLN A 253 -7.04 30.73 -3.87
CA GLN A 253 -7.12 31.41 -2.57
C GLN A 253 -8.47 31.19 -1.89
N ASP A 254 -8.73 29.96 -1.44
CA ASP A 254 -10.03 29.62 -0.85
C ASP A 254 -9.86 28.80 0.44
N ASP A 255 -10.13 29.52 1.51
CA ASP A 255 -9.97 29.26 2.95
C ASP A 255 -10.70 27.96 3.44
N TRP A 256 -11.62 27.39 2.67
CA TRP A 256 -12.34 26.14 3.01
C TRP A 256 -11.46 24.89 3.05
N ARG A 257 -10.34 24.87 2.31
CA ARG A 257 -9.43 23.70 2.23
C ARG A 257 -8.71 23.46 3.55
N LEU A 258 -8.16 24.52 4.15
CA LEU A 258 -7.53 24.48 5.47
C LEU A 258 -8.52 24.01 6.55
N ARG A 259 -9.77 24.45 6.46
CA ARG A 259 -10.84 24.03 7.38
C ARG A 259 -11.16 22.55 7.27
N THR A 260 -11.22 22.06 6.04
CA THR A 260 -11.47 20.65 5.73
C THR A 260 -10.34 19.77 6.29
N VAL A 261 -9.07 20.16 6.04
CA VAL A 261 -7.90 19.47 6.59
C VAL A 261 -7.89 19.50 8.11
N ALA A 262 -8.13 20.66 8.73
CA ALA A 262 -8.17 20.77 10.19
C ALA A 262 -9.23 19.84 10.81
N LYS A 263 -10.44 19.78 10.24
CA LYS A 263 -11.49 18.87 10.70
C LYS A 263 -11.09 17.40 10.55
N MET A 264 -10.48 17.05 9.41
CA MET A 264 -9.99 15.68 9.17
C MET A 264 -8.95 15.28 10.21
N LEU A 265 -7.97 16.15 10.48
CA LEU A 265 -6.94 15.91 11.49
C LEU A 265 -7.52 15.71 12.89
N LEU A 266 -8.48 16.54 13.31
CA LEU A 266 -9.15 16.39 14.60
C LEU A 266 -9.89 15.05 14.71
N LYS A 267 -10.59 14.67 13.65
CA LYS A 267 -11.27 13.37 13.58
C LYS A 267 -10.27 12.24 13.64
N LEU A 268 -9.19 12.27 12.87
CA LEU A 268 -8.15 11.24 12.94
C LEU A 268 -7.57 11.11 14.35
N LYS A 269 -7.32 12.21 15.04
CA LYS A 269 -6.84 12.17 16.43
C LYS A 269 -7.88 11.58 17.40
N LEU A 270 -9.16 11.90 17.22
CA LEU A 270 -10.25 11.33 18.02
C LEU A 270 -10.40 9.81 17.77
N TYR A 271 -10.35 9.40 16.50
CA TYR A 271 -10.53 8.02 16.10
C TYR A 271 -9.24 7.19 16.19
N PHE A 272 -8.05 7.77 16.26
CA PHE A 272 -6.81 7.02 16.36
C PHE A 272 -5.80 7.78 17.22
N PRO A 273 -5.93 7.71 18.55
CA PRO A 273 -5.03 8.39 19.47
C PRO A 273 -3.59 7.85 19.43
N LEU A 274 -3.39 6.65 18.86
CA LEU A 274 -2.09 5.98 18.71
C LEU A 274 -1.42 6.23 17.34
N LEU A 275 -1.96 7.11 16.49
CA LEU A 275 -1.26 7.50 15.26
C LEU A 275 0.05 8.21 15.62
N GLU A 276 1.17 7.57 15.32
CA GLU A 276 2.51 8.11 15.57
C GLU A 276 2.94 9.02 14.39
N SER A 277 3.60 10.15 14.68
CA SER A 277 4.42 10.84 13.68
C SER A 277 5.68 10.00 13.45
N VAL A 278 5.87 9.46 12.27
CA VAL A 278 6.96 8.50 12.02
C VAL A 278 8.27 9.24 11.79
N ASP A 279 9.33 8.79 12.45
CA ASP A 279 10.71 9.22 12.15
C ASP A 279 11.22 8.41 10.95
N GLU A 280 11.62 9.10 9.88
CA GLU A 280 11.82 8.57 8.51
C GLU A 280 12.95 7.52 8.37
N ASN A 281 13.75 7.32 9.41
CA ASN A 281 14.91 6.43 9.38
C ASN A 281 14.65 5.00 9.90
N ALA A 282 13.41 4.68 10.31
CA ALA A 282 13.07 3.39 10.90
C ALA A 282 12.37 2.39 9.95
N LEU A 283 12.15 2.75 8.68
CA LEU A 283 11.73 1.79 7.66
C LEU A 283 12.95 0.96 7.24
N PRO A 284 12.85 -0.39 7.15
CA PRO A 284 13.90 -1.17 6.53
C PRO A 284 14.04 -0.72 5.07
N ARG A 285 15.12 0.01 4.77
CA ARG A 285 15.57 0.22 3.39
C ARG A 285 15.97 -1.15 2.85
N SER A 286 15.26 -1.59 1.81
CA SER A 286 15.56 -2.73 0.91
C SER A 286 16.30 -3.93 1.53
#